data_AF-A0A2D5UWZ5-F1
#
_entry.id   AF-A0A2D5UWZ5-F1
#
_cell.length_a   1.000
_cell.length_b   1.000
_cell.length_c   1.000
_cell.angle_alpha   90.00
_cell.angle_beta   90.00
_cell.angle_gamma   90.00
#
_symmetry.space_group_name_H-M   'P 1'
#
loop_
_entity.id
_entity.type
_entity.pdbx_description
1 polymer ?
#
loop_
_entity_poly.entity_id
_entity_poly.type
_entity_poly.pdbx_seq_one_letter_code
_entity_poly.pdbx_strand_id
1 'polypeptide(L)'
;MIKVPHHLAIIMDGNRRWARQRGLPSVSGHREGSETLKNIARHASERDVRWLTAFAFSFENWSRPKPEIDGLFSLLRGFLENDIGELNEQNVKLRVIGNRQRFGSRLVDLIDWAERSTSGNTGLNLTLALDYGGRQEITSAMRQLAIEVETGILAVDDIKEDVIKSRMTSAALPEIDLLIRTGGEQRISNFMLWDISYAEFYFSPVLWPDFTKEDLVRALNEFTNRDRRFGGDTVSQINERVTSIADKRRSS
;
A
#
# COMPACT_ATOMS: atom_id res chain seq x y z
N MET A 1 15.27 -20.30 1.42
CA MET A 1 14.83 -19.40 0.33
C MET A 1 14.23 -18.19 1.01
N ILE A 2 14.66 -16.97 0.68
CA ILE A 2 14.10 -15.74 1.29
C ILE A 2 12.64 -15.61 0.82
N LYS A 3 11.71 -15.38 1.74
CA LYS A 3 10.30 -15.20 1.41
C LYS A 3 10.08 -13.72 1.11
N VAL A 4 9.87 -13.39 -0.16
CA VAL A 4 9.59 -12.02 -0.60
C VAL A 4 8.09 -11.77 -0.52
N PRO A 5 7.62 -10.65 0.04
CA PRO A 5 6.21 -10.29 -0.02
C PRO A 5 5.82 -10.01 -1.46
N HIS A 6 4.74 -10.63 -1.94
CA HIS A 6 4.21 -10.35 -3.26
C HIS A 6 3.71 -8.90 -3.34
N HIS A 7 3.07 -8.45 -2.25
CA HIS A 7 2.57 -7.08 -2.10
C HIS A 7 3.07 -6.43 -0.81
N LEU A 8 3.86 -5.39 -1.00
CA LEU A 8 4.35 -4.51 0.05
C LEU A 8 3.51 -3.23 0.10
N ALA A 9 3.04 -2.86 1.28
CA ALA A 9 2.40 -1.57 1.52
C ALA A 9 3.27 -0.71 2.46
N ILE A 10 3.35 0.60 2.23
CA ILE A 10 4.18 1.51 3.03
C ILE A 10 3.40 2.75 3.45
N ILE A 11 3.35 2.99 4.76
CA ILE A 11 2.95 4.28 5.35
C ILE A 11 4.20 5.13 5.56
N MET A 12 4.36 6.12 4.69
CA MET A 12 5.53 7.02 4.61
C MET A 12 5.48 8.15 5.66
N ASP A 13 5.48 7.78 6.93
CA ASP A 13 5.39 8.73 8.05
C ASP A 13 6.78 9.27 8.47
N GLY A 14 6.81 10.51 8.94
CA GLY A 14 8.03 11.18 9.41
C GLY A 14 8.43 12.43 8.64
N ASN A 15 7.90 12.67 7.43
CA ASN A 15 8.27 13.80 6.56
C ASN A 15 8.29 15.17 7.28
N ARG A 16 7.22 15.53 7.99
CA ARG A 16 7.12 16.81 8.72
C ARG A 16 8.09 16.89 9.90
N ARG A 17 8.25 15.78 10.63
CA ARG A 17 9.19 15.69 11.76
C ARG A 17 10.62 15.87 11.28
N TRP A 18 10.97 15.24 10.17
CA TRP A 18 12.28 15.34 9.52
C TRP A 18 12.62 16.77 9.13
N ALA A 19 11.68 17.48 8.48
CA ALA A 19 11.88 18.88 8.10
C ALA A 19 12.03 19.79 9.32
N ARG A 20 11.17 19.62 10.33
CA ARG A 20 11.22 20.40 11.58
C ARG A 20 12.55 20.24 12.32
N GLN A 21 13.08 19.01 12.41
CA GLN A 21 14.37 18.74 13.05
C GLN A 21 15.54 19.47 12.38
N ARG A 22 15.39 19.85 11.11
CA ARG A 22 16.41 20.55 10.30
C ARG A 22 16.09 22.04 10.11
N GLY A 23 15.07 22.57 10.78
CA GLY A 23 14.65 23.97 10.61
C GLY A 23 14.08 24.29 9.22
N LEU A 24 13.62 23.27 8.48
CA LEU A 24 13.12 23.40 7.11
C LEU A 24 11.58 23.46 7.07
N PRO A 25 10.98 24.08 6.03
CA PRO A 25 9.55 24.00 5.78
C PRO A 25 9.08 22.55 5.55
N SER A 26 7.87 22.20 6.01
CA SER A 26 7.29 20.85 5.89
C SER A 26 7.34 20.27 4.48
N VAL A 27 7.13 21.11 3.45
CA VAL A 27 7.17 20.72 2.03
C VAL A 27 8.54 20.15 1.64
N SER A 28 9.63 20.61 2.26
CA SER A 28 10.98 20.09 2.01
C SER A 28 11.10 18.63 2.42
N GLY A 29 10.55 18.26 3.58
CA GLY A 29 10.53 16.86 4.02
C GLY A 29 9.70 15.98 3.08
N HIS A 30 8.58 16.48 2.55
CA HIS A 30 7.80 15.75 1.56
C HIS A 30 8.50 15.59 0.21
N ARG A 31 9.31 16.58 -0.20
CA ARG A 31 10.16 16.49 -1.40
C ARG A 31 11.19 15.37 -1.26
N GLU A 32 11.94 15.35 -0.16
CA GLU A 32 12.88 14.27 0.13
C GLU A 32 12.18 12.91 0.27
N GLY A 33 10.97 12.90 0.83
CA GLY A 33 10.14 11.71 0.86
C GLY A 33 9.75 11.17 -0.52
N SER A 34 9.57 12.04 -1.52
CA SER A 34 9.30 11.62 -2.90
C SER A 34 10.52 10.92 -3.51
N GLU A 35 11.72 11.46 -3.30
CA GLU A 35 12.96 10.84 -3.74
C GLU A 35 13.21 9.49 -3.04
N THR A 36 12.90 9.42 -1.75
CA THR A 36 12.93 8.18 -0.98
C THR A 36 12.01 7.13 -1.59
N LEU A 37 10.78 7.49 -1.96
CA LEU A 37 9.83 6.55 -2.58
C LEU A 37 10.37 5.97 -3.88
N LYS A 38 10.96 6.80 -4.75
CA LYS A 38 11.57 6.33 -6.00
C LYS A 38 12.69 5.32 -5.73
N ASN A 39 13.59 5.63 -4.80
CA ASN A 39 14.68 4.73 -4.43
C ASN A 39 14.18 3.41 -3.83
N ILE A 40 13.19 3.47 -2.93
CA ILE A 40 12.61 2.27 -2.31
C ILE A 40 11.83 1.43 -3.33
N ALA A 41 11.11 2.05 -4.28
CA ALA A 41 10.44 1.33 -5.35
C ALA A 41 11.45 0.58 -6.24
N ARG A 42 12.55 1.22 -6.62
CA ARG A 42 13.64 0.57 -7.38
C ARG A 42 14.20 -0.64 -6.62
N HIS A 43 14.52 -0.46 -5.34
CA HIS A 43 15.08 -1.52 -4.51
C HIS A 43 14.09 -2.65 -4.16
N ALA A 44 12.79 -2.34 -4.10
CA ALA A 44 11.75 -3.35 -3.96
C ALA A 44 11.66 -4.22 -5.23
N SER A 45 11.70 -3.57 -6.41
CA SER A 45 11.72 -4.24 -7.72
C SER A 45 12.94 -5.17 -7.87
N GLU A 46 14.14 -4.72 -7.50
CA GLU A 46 15.38 -5.53 -7.47
C GLU A 46 15.31 -6.78 -6.58
N ARG A 47 14.33 -6.83 -5.66
CA ARG A 47 14.11 -7.93 -4.73
C ARG A 47 12.87 -8.74 -5.06
N ASP A 48 12.38 -8.63 -6.30
CA ASP A 48 11.22 -9.35 -6.82
C ASP A 48 9.88 -9.00 -6.14
N VAL A 49 9.78 -7.88 -5.44
CA VAL A 49 8.48 -7.34 -5.01
C VAL A 49 7.70 -6.93 -6.25
N ARG A 50 6.49 -7.48 -6.41
CA ARG A 50 5.68 -7.27 -7.63
C ARG A 50 4.67 -6.14 -7.47
N TRP A 51 4.25 -5.84 -6.25
CA TRP A 51 3.29 -4.79 -5.93
C TRP A 51 3.80 -3.95 -4.76
N LEU A 52 3.79 -2.63 -4.95
CA LEU A 52 4.13 -1.66 -3.93
C LEU A 52 3.01 -0.62 -3.83
N THR A 53 2.32 -0.54 -2.68
CA THR A 53 1.31 0.49 -2.43
C THR A 53 1.81 1.50 -1.40
N ALA A 54 1.95 2.77 -1.79
CA ALA A 54 2.43 3.84 -0.93
C ALA A 54 1.29 4.75 -0.47
N PHE A 55 1.20 5.00 0.84
CA PHE A 55 0.20 5.91 1.41
C PHE A 55 0.63 7.37 1.24
N ALA A 56 0.32 7.95 0.09
CA ALA A 56 0.82 9.27 -0.31
C ALA A 56 -0.03 10.44 0.25
N PHE A 57 -1.36 10.30 0.29
CA PHE A 57 -2.24 11.33 0.86
C PHE A 57 -3.53 10.70 1.42
N SER A 58 -3.78 10.84 2.73
CA SER A 58 -4.99 10.28 3.36
C SER A 58 -6.20 11.20 3.26
N PHE A 59 -7.40 10.64 3.36
CA PHE A 59 -8.64 11.41 3.44
C PHE A 59 -8.64 12.43 4.59
N GLU A 60 -8.04 12.08 5.73
CA GLU A 60 -7.93 12.98 6.88
C GLU A 60 -6.92 14.11 6.65
N ASN A 61 -6.05 14.03 5.62
CA ASN A 61 -5.07 15.08 5.34
C ASN A 61 -5.69 16.38 4.81
N TRP A 62 -6.96 16.36 4.41
CA TRP A 62 -7.71 17.58 4.09
C TRP A 62 -7.89 18.52 5.29
N SER A 63 -7.73 18.03 6.53
CA SER A 63 -7.78 18.89 7.72
C SER A 63 -6.48 19.68 7.98
N ARG A 64 -5.47 19.52 7.12
CA ARG A 64 -4.18 20.23 7.24
C ARG A 64 -4.29 21.67 6.71
N PRO A 65 -3.35 22.57 7.08
CA PRO A 65 -3.34 23.93 6.56
C PRO A 65 -3.29 23.96 5.03
N LYS A 66 -4.10 24.83 4.40
CA LYS A 66 -4.19 24.97 2.94
C LYS A 66 -2.83 25.10 2.23
N PRO A 67 -1.87 25.91 2.71
CA PRO A 67 -0.55 26.00 2.06
C PRO A 67 0.21 24.66 2.03
N GLU A 68 0.03 23.81 3.04
CA GLU A 68 0.64 22.47 3.06
C GLU A 68 -0.01 21.56 2.00
N ILE A 69 -1.35 21.57 1.91
CA ILE A 69 -2.11 20.81 0.92
C ILE A 69 -1.71 21.25 -0.51
N ASP A 70 -1.68 22.56 -0.75
CA ASP A 70 -1.31 23.12 -2.06
C ASP A 70 0.15 22.72 -2.43
N GLY A 71 1.05 22.71 -1.45
CA GLY A 71 2.43 22.24 -1.61
C GLY A 71 2.53 20.75 -1.94
N LEU A 72 1.76 19.89 -1.26
CA LEU A 72 1.70 18.45 -1.53
C LEU A 72 1.19 18.16 -2.94
N PHE A 73 0.14 18.83 -3.39
CA PHE A 73 -0.35 18.68 -4.76
C PHE A 73 0.59 19.27 -5.80
N SER A 74 1.40 20.28 -5.45
CA SER A 74 2.46 20.76 -6.32
C SER A 74 3.55 19.69 -6.51
N LEU A 75 3.97 19.01 -5.44
CA LEU A 75 4.92 17.90 -5.52
C LEU A 75 4.35 16.73 -6.32
N LEU A 76 3.08 16.36 -6.09
CA LEU A 76 2.42 15.31 -6.86
C LEU A 76 2.37 15.63 -8.36
N ARG A 77 2.02 16.86 -8.74
CA ARG A 77 2.05 17.29 -10.14
C ARG A 77 3.47 17.20 -10.71
N GLY A 78 4.47 17.69 -9.97
CA GLY A 78 5.86 17.57 -10.36
C GLY A 78 6.30 16.13 -10.58
N PHE A 79 5.89 15.21 -9.71
CA PHE A 79 6.15 13.78 -9.86
C PHE A 79 5.51 13.21 -11.14
N LEU A 80 4.21 13.48 -11.33
CA LEU A 80 3.48 13.01 -12.52
C LEU A 80 3.98 13.64 -13.82
N GLU A 81 4.51 14.86 -13.80
CA GLU A 81 5.01 15.54 -15.01
C GLU A 81 6.45 15.12 -15.35
N ASN A 82 7.31 14.86 -14.36
CA ASN A 82 8.75 14.69 -14.58
C ASN A 82 9.26 13.24 -14.42
N ASP A 83 8.65 12.44 -13.55
CA ASP A 83 9.20 11.12 -13.18
C ASP A 83 8.59 9.95 -13.97
N ILE A 84 7.49 10.16 -14.71
CA ILE A 84 6.80 9.09 -15.46
C ILE A 84 7.67 8.49 -16.56
N GLY A 85 8.52 9.29 -17.20
CA GLY A 85 9.50 8.79 -18.18
C GLY A 85 10.46 7.78 -17.57
N GLU A 86 11.07 8.13 -16.43
CA GLU A 86 11.98 7.24 -15.68
C GLU A 86 11.26 5.96 -15.22
N LEU A 87 10.03 6.08 -14.69
CA LEU A 87 9.24 4.91 -14.30
C LEU A 87 8.97 3.98 -15.48
N ASN A 88 8.71 4.54 -16.66
CA ASN A 88 8.48 3.76 -17.86
C ASN A 88 9.75 3.01 -18.33
N GLU A 89 10.90 3.69 -18.32
CA GLU A 89 12.21 3.08 -18.59
C GLU A 89 12.54 1.95 -17.60
N GLN A 90 12.12 2.09 -16.35
CA GLN A 90 12.26 1.07 -15.31
C GLN A 90 11.19 -0.03 -15.35
N ASN A 91 10.34 -0.06 -16.40
CA ASN A 91 9.25 -1.02 -16.57
C ASN A 91 8.27 -1.05 -15.37
N VAL A 92 8.06 0.10 -14.73
CA VAL A 92 7.12 0.27 -13.60
C VAL A 92 5.73 0.60 -14.13
N LYS A 93 4.71 -0.11 -13.66
CA LYS A 93 3.30 0.18 -13.94
C LYS A 93 2.71 1.01 -12.82
N LEU A 94 2.32 2.25 -13.10
CA LEU A 94 1.73 3.16 -12.11
C LEU A 94 0.21 2.97 -12.03
N ARG A 95 -0.32 3.05 -10.80
CA ARG A 95 -1.76 3.13 -10.51
C ARG A 95 -2.02 4.14 -9.40
N VAL A 96 -3.18 4.77 -9.42
CA VAL A 96 -3.67 5.64 -8.34
C VAL A 96 -5.01 5.14 -7.83
N ILE A 97 -5.09 4.93 -6.52
CA ILE A 97 -6.33 4.57 -5.81
C ILE A 97 -6.77 5.69 -4.87
N GLY A 98 -8.03 5.65 -4.43
CA GLY A 98 -8.66 6.67 -3.59
C GLY A 98 -9.59 7.60 -4.35
N ASN A 99 -10.01 8.70 -3.71
CA ASN A 99 -11.08 9.56 -4.21
C ASN A 99 -10.57 10.65 -5.16
N ARG A 100 -10.84 10.50 -6.46
CA ARG A 100 -10.46 11.50 -7.49
C ARG A 100 -11.40 12.71 -7.54
N GLN A 101 -12.59 12.65 -6.96
CA GLN A 101 -13.62 13.70 -7.11
C GLN A 101 -13.23 15.05 -6.48
N ARG A 102 -12.30 15.04 -5.51
CA ARG A 102 -11.81 16.27 -4.87
C ARG A 102 -10.62 16.91 -5.59
N PHE A 103 -10.13 16.28 -6.65
CA PHE A 103 -9.03 16.82 -7.44
C PHE A 103 -9.59 17.70 -8.57
N GLY A 104 -8.84 18.76 -8.90
CA GLY A 104 -9.15 19.56 -10.10
C GLY A 104 -8.90 18.75 -11.37
N SER A 105 -9.66 19.02 -12.43
CA SER A 105 -9.60 18.28 -13.71
C SER A 105 -8.18 18.08 -14.23
N ARG A 106 -7.35 19.12 -14.22
CA ARG A 106 -5.95 19.03 -14.65
C ARG A 106 -5.14 17.95 -13.91
N LEU A 107 -5.35 17.78 -12.60
CA LEU A 107 -4.65 16.74 -11.85
C LEU A 107 -5.18 15.35 -12.18
N VAL A 108 -6.51 15.22 -12.38
CA VAL A 108 -7.13 13.97 -12.85
C VAL A 108 -6.58 13.58 -14.22
N ASP A 109 -6.51 14.52 -15.16
CA ASP A 109 -5.96 14.29 -16.50
C ASP A 109 -4.50 13.84 -16.47
N LEU A 110 -3.68 14.42 -15.58
CA LEU A 110 -2.29 14.01 -15.37
C LEU A 110 -2.17 12.60 -14.79
N ILE A 111 -3.01 12.25 -13.80
CA ILE A 111 -3.06 10.90 -13.24
C ILE A 111 -3.41 9.90 -14.34
N ASP A 112 -4.48 10.17 -15.09
CA ASP A 112 -4.96 9.33 -16.17
C ASP A 112 -3.90 9.14 -17.26
N TRP A 113 -3.22 10.21 -17.66
CA TRP A 113 -2.12 10.15 -18.61
C TRP A 113 -0.97 9.28 -18.10
N ALA A 114 -0.59 9.41 -16.83
CA ALA A 114 0.50 8.65 -16.23
C ALA A 114 0.18 7.14 -16.13
N GLU A 115 -1.05 6.79 -15.73
CA GLU A 115 -1.52 5.39 -15.69
C GLU A 115 -1.55 4.78 -17.09
N ARG A 116 -2.04 5.52 -18.10
CA ARG A 116 -2.06 5.04 -19.49
C ARG A 116 -0.65 4.86 -20.05
N SER A 117 0.24 5.82 -19.79
CA SER A 117 1.61 5.82 -20.31
C SER A 117 2.44 4.64 -19.81
N THR A 118 2.13 4.12 -18.61
CA THR A 118 2.82 2.98 -18.01
C THR A 118 2.01 1.68 -18.05
N SER A 119 0.85 1.67 -18.71
CA SER A 119 -0.12 0.56 -18.66
C SER A 119 0.39 -0.76 -19.26
N GLY A 120 1.28 -0.67 -20.24
CA GLY A 120 1.93 -1.80 -20.90
C GLY A 120 3.09 -2.42 -20.13
N ASN A 121 3.52 -1.80 -19.02
CA ASN A 121 4.64 -2.28 -18.23
C ASN A 121 4.28 -3.53 -17.43
N THR A 122 5.28 -4.39 -17.27
CA THR A 122 5.17 -5.72 -16.70
C THR A 122 6.07 -5.93 -15.48
N GLY A 123 6.78 -4.89 -15.03
CA GLY A 123 7.62 -4.94 -13.83
C GLY A 123 6.82 -4.66 -12.55
N LEU A 124 7.36 -3.81 -11.69
CA LEU A 124 6.74 -3.42 -10.43
C LEU A 124 5.41 -2.69 -10.67
N ASN A 125 4.35 -3.11 -9.99
CA ASN A 125 3.12 -2.34 -9.90
C ASN A 125 3.23 -1.34 -8.74
N LEU A 126 3.53 -0.09 -9.05
CA LEU A 126 3.55 1.00 -8.07
C LEU A 126 2.16 1.62 -7.96
N THR A 127 1.56 1.57 -6.78
CA THR A 127 0.26 2.16 -6.50
C THR A 127 0.40 3.32 -5.52
N LEU A 128 -0.11 4.50 -5.88
CA LEU A 128 -0.20 5.65 -4.98
C LEU A 128 -1.62 5.76 -4.44
N ALA A 129 -1.76 5.73 -3.11
CA ALA A 129 -3.03 5.97 -2.45
C ALA A 129 -3.19 7.48 -2.15
N LEU A 130 -4.09 8.13 -2.89
CA LEU A 130 -4.32 9.58 -2.86
C LEU A 130 -5.78 9.90 -2.50
N ASP A 131 -5.99 10.80 -1.55
CA ASP A 131 -7.30 11.01 -0.91
C ASP A 131 -7.94 9.67 -0.52
N TYR A 132 -7.12 8.79 0.04
CA TYR A 132 -7.51 7.42 0.36
C TYR A 132 -7.82 7.27 1.85
N GLY A 133 -8.84 6.47 2.15
CA GLY A 133 -9.11 5.95 3.48
C GLY A 133 -9.93 4.67 3.37
N GLY A 134 -9.54 3.61 4.08
CA GLY A 134 -10.17 2.29 3.96
C GLY A 134 -11.63 2.29 4.38
N ARG A 135 -12.00 3.07 5.41
CA ARG A 135 -13.41 3.27 5.78
C ARG A 135 -14.20 3.93 4.65
N GLN A 136 -13.63 4.92 3.98
CA GLN A 136 -14.27 5.63 2.87
C GLN A 136 -14.40 4.73 1.64
N GLU A 137 -13.37 3.93 1.35
CA GLU A 137 -13.41 2.93 0.27
C GLU A 137 -14.50 1.89 0.51
N ILE A 138 -14.54 1.26 1.69
CA ILE A 138 -15.59 0.29 2.06
C ILE A 138 -16.97 0.95 1.96
N THR A 139 -17.13 2.16 2.50
CA THR A 139 -18.42 2.87 2.44
C THR A 139 -18.85 3.14 1.00
N SER A 140 -17.92 3.51 0.12
CA SER A 140 -18.21 3.74 -1.30
C SER A 140 -18.63 2.45 -2.00
N ALA A 141 -17.91 1.35 -1.77
CA ALA A 141 -18.25 0.04 -2.33
C ALA A 141 -19.65 -0.42 -1.87
N MET A 142 -19.96 -0.28 -0.57
CA MET A 142 -21.28 -0.64 -0.04
C MET A 142 -22.43 0.18 -0.67
N ARG A 143 -22.22 1.48 -0.90
CA ARG A 143 -23.23 2.31 -1.59
C ARG A 143 -23.46 1.85 -3.02
N GLN A 144 -22.41 1.50 -3.74
CA GLN A 144 -22.53 0.99 -5.10
C GLN A 144 -23.30 -0.32 -5.12
N LEU A 145 -22.98 -1.26 -4.23
CA LEU A 145 -23.70 -2.53 -4.11
C LEU A 145 -25.18 -2.33 -3.76
N ALA A 146 -25.49 -1.39 -2.85
CA ALA A 146 -26.88 -1.08 -2.51
C ALA A 146 -27.68 -0.59 -3.73
N ILE A 147 -27.08 0.26 -4.57
CA ILE A 147 -27.70 0.73 -5.82
C ILE A 147 -27.87 -0.44 -6.80
N GLU A 148 -26.87 -1.31 -6.95
CA GLU A 148 -26.94 -2.47 -7.83
C GLU A 148 -28.03 -3.47 -7.39
N VAL A 149 -28.24 -3.63 -6.08
CA VAL A 149 -29.36 -4.42 -5.53
C VAL A 149 -30.71 -3.74 -5.78
N GLU A 150 -30.82 -2.45 -5.49
CA GLU A 150 -32.07 -1.69 -5.69
C GLU A 150 -32.52 -1.67 -7.16
N THR A 151 -31.55 -1.65 -8.08
CA THR A 151 -31.79 -1.65 -9.54
C THR A 151 -31.94 -3.06 -10.13
N GLY A 152 -31.81 -4.11 -9.32
CA GLY A 152 -31.94 -5.51 -9.75
C GLY A 152 -30.77 -6.04 -10.57
N ILE A 153 -29.62 -5.35 -10.58
CA ILE A 153 -28.37 -5.83 -11.19
C ILE A 153 -27.79 -7.00 -10.39
N LEU A 154 -28.00 -7.00 -9.06
CA LEU A 154 -27.46 -7.98 -8.12
C LEU A 154 -28.55 -8.43 -7.13
N ALA A 155 -28.58 -9.69 -6.72
CA ALA A 155 -29.38 -10.10 -5.56
C ALA A 155 -28.59 -9.91 -4.25
N VAL A 156 -29.27 -9.74 -3.12
CA VAL A 156 -28.60 -9.62 -1.81
C VAL A 156 -27.71 -10.83 -1.52
N ASP A 157 -28.17 -12.04 -1.88
CA ASP A 157 -27.44 -13.30 -1.65
C ASP A 157 -26.19 -13.46 -2.54
N ASP A 158 -26.06 -12.64 -3.58
CA ASP A 158 -24.85 -12.61 -4.41
C ASP A 158 -23.70 -11.81 -3.76
N ILE A 159 -23.98 -11.01 -2.71
CA ILE A 159 -22.96 -10.19 -2.05
C ILE A 159 -22.01 -11.08 -1.24
N LYS A 160 -20.83 -11.31 -1.80
CA LYS A 160 -19.71 -12.05 -1.19
C LYS A 160 -18.47 -11.16 -1.09
N GLU A 161 -17.44 -11.63 -0.38
CA GLU A 161 -16.19 -10.88 -0.16
C GLU A 161 -15.52 -10.40 -1.46
N ASP A 162 -15.52 -11.23 -2.50
CA ASP A 162 -15.00 -10.91 -3.83
C ASP A 162 -15.85 -9.86 -4.55
N VAL A 163 -17.18 -9.94 -4.43
CA VAL A 163 -18.11 -8.94 -4.96
C VAL A 163 -17.91 -7.60 -4.28
N ILE A 164 -17.72 -7.59 -2.96
CA ILE A 164 -17.37 -6.38 -2.19
C ILE A 164 -16.04 -5.79 -2.68
N LYS A 165 -15.00 -6.62 -2.76
CA LYS A 165 -13.66 -6.20 -3.22
C LYS A 165 -13.70 -5.64 -4.64
N SER A 166 -14.53 -6.19 -5.52
CA SER A 166 -14.63 -5.74 -6.92
C SER A 166 -15.16 -4.30 -7.09
N ARG A 167 -15.83 -3.74 -6.06
CA ARG A 167 -16.33 -2.35 -6.05
C ARG A 167 -15.43 -1.39 -5.29
N MET A 168 -14.30 -1.87 -4.78
CA MET A 168 -13.28 -1.03 -4.15
C MET A 168 -12.36 -0.41 -5.20
N THR A 169 -11.79 0.76 -4.90
CA THR A 169 -10.78 1.37 -5.78
C THR A 169 -9.51 0.52 -5.85
N SER A 170 -9.27 -0.30 -4.82
CA SER A 170 -8.20 -1.28 -4.71
C SER A 170 -8.52 -2.65 -5.35
N ALA A 171 -9.63 -2.81 -6.09
CA ALA A 171 -10.08 -4.10 -6.65
C ALA A 171 -9.01 -4.86 -7.45
N ALA A 172 -8.15 -4.14 -8.17
CA ALA A 172 -7.10 -4.72 -9.00
C ALA A 172 -5.82 -5.10 -8.22
N LEU A 173 -5.78 -4.84 -6.91
CA LEU A 173 -4.62 -5.11 -6.07
C LEU A 173 -4.77 -6.46 -5.37
N PRO A 174 -3.69 -7.26 -5.26
CA PRO A 174 -3.69 -8.42 -4.38
C PRO A 174 -3.74 -7.99 -2.90
N GLU A 175 -4.01 -8.94 -2.01
CA GLU A 175 -3.88 -8.73 -0.57
C GLU A 175 -2.46 -8.29 -0.19
N ILE A 176 -2.31 -7.61 0.94
CA ILE A 176 -1.02 -7.14 1.42
C ILE A 176 -0.35 -8.23 2.25
N ASP A 177 0.90 -8.53 1.91
CA ASP A 177 1.72 -9.47 2.68
C ASP A 177 2.43 -8.77 3.83
N LEU A 178 3.00 -7.59 3.56
CA LEU A 178 3.78 -6.80 4.50
C LEU A 178 3.34 -5.34 4.45
N LEU A 179 2.99 -4.78 5.61
CA LEU A 179 2.80 -3.35 5.79
C LEU A 179 3.97 -2.79 6.60
N ILE A 180 4.74 -1.90 5.98
CA ILE A 180 5.77 -1.10 6.66
C ILE A 180 5.17 0.24 7.06
N ARG A 181 5.46 0.69 8.28
CA ARG A 181 5.25 2.09 8.67
C ARG A 181 6.51 2.68 9.28
N THR A 182 6.90 3.85 8.80
CA THR A 182 8.06 4.59 9.29
C THR A 182 7.71 5.58 10.40
N GLY A 183 8.73 6.21 10.98
CA GLY A 183 8.59 7.29 11.95
C GLY A 183 8.14 6.88 13.36
N GLY A 184 8.25 5.59 13.71
CA GLY A 184 8.07 5.06 15.07
C GLY A 184 6.62 4.93 15.55
N GLU A 185 5.64 5.31 14.74
CA GLU A 185 4.23 5.21 15.11
C GLU A 185 3.69 3.80 14.86
N GLN A 186 3.03 3.20 15.85
CA GLN A 186 2.49 1.83 15.76
C GLN A 186 0.97 1.82 15.56
N ARG A 187 0.54 2.23 14.37
CA ARG A 187 -0.88 2.23 13.94
C ARG A 187 -0.99 2.18 12.43
N ILE A 188 -2.14 1.80 11.90
CA ILE A 188 -2.38 1.68 10.45
C ILE A 188 -3.01 2.94 9.84
N SER A 189 -3.62 3.81 10.66
CA SER A 189 -4.19 5.09 10.23
C SER A 189 -5.14 5.01 9.02
N ASN A 190 -6.14 4.10 9.08
CA ASN A 190 -7.17 3.97 8.05
C ASN A 190 -6.62 3.57 6.65
N PHE A 191 -5.43 2.97 6.59
CA PHE A 191 -4.81 2.53 5.34
C PHE A 191 -5.14 1.06 5.02
N MET A 192 -5.59 0.79 3.80
CA MET A 192 -5.80 -0.55 3.22
C MET A 192 -6.56 -1.54 4.11
N LEU A 193 -7.59 -1.08 4.84
CA LEU A 193 -8.22 -1.84 5.93
C LEU A 193 -8.69 -3.25 5.55
N TRP A 194 -9.25 -3.40 4.34
CA TRP A 194 -9.66 -4.70 3.82
C TRP A 194 -8.45 -5.59 3.50
N ASP A 195 -7.47 -5.03 2.80
CA ASP A 195 -6.33 -5.76 2.23
C ASP A 195 -5.25 -6.15 3.25
N ILE A 196 -5.24 -5.53 4.43
CA ILE A 196 -4.26 -5.82 5.49
C ILE A 196 -4.74 -6.86 6.51
N SER A 197 -5.91 -7.48 6.29
CA SER A 197 -6.55 -8.39 7.26
C SER A 197 -5.59 -9.48 7.78
N TYR A 198 -4.71 -10.01 6.91
CA TYR A 198 -3.70 -11.01 7.23
C TYR A 198 -2.26 -10.54 6.98
N ALA A 199 -2.05 -9.23 6.85
CA ALA A 199 -0.73 -8.68 6.58
C ALA A 199 0.17 -8.74 7.83
N GLU A 200 1.46 -8.95 7.61
CA GLU A 200 2.48 -8.75 8.64
C GLU A 200 2.79 -7.26 8.77
N PHE A 201 3.04 -6.79 10.00
CA PHE A 201 3.34 -5.37 10.26
C PHE A 201 4.77 -5.17 10.72
N TYR A 202 5.48 -4.24 10.08
CA TYR A 202 6.82 -3.80 10.47
C TYR A 202 6.81 -2.29 10.77
N PHE A 203 7.14 -1.92 11.99
CA PHE A 203 7.17 -0.53 12.44
C PHE A 203 8.62 -0.06 12.59
N SER A 204 9.08 0.78 11.67
CA SER A 204 10.42 1.35 11.70
C SER A 204 10.44 2.66 12.51
N PRO A 205 11.42 2.87 13.41
CA PRO A 205 11.61 4.15 14.07
C PRO A 205 12.17 5.23 13.13
N VAL A 206 12.76 4.84 11.99
CA VAL A 206 13.40 5.76 11.03
C VAL A 206 12.37 6.67 10.39
N LEU A 207 12.62 7.98 10.30
CA LEU A 207 11.75 8.92 9.61
C LEU A 207 11.80 8.66 8.10
N TRP A 208 10.67 8.77 7.39
CA TRP A 208 10.60 8.41 5.98
C TRP A 208 11.73 8.98 5.10
N PRO A 209 12.08 10.28 5.13
CA PRO A 209 13.16 10.79 4.28
C PRO A 209 14.57 10.23 4.57
N ASP A 210 14.78 9.62 5.76
CA ASP A 210 16.03 8.96 6.12
C ASP A 210 15.96 7.42 5.91
N PHE A 211 14.84 6.88 5.39
CA PHE A 211 14.63 5.45 5.21
C PHE A 211 15.41 4.92 4.00
N THR A 212 16.29 3.95 4.24
CA THR A 212 17.28 3.48 3.26
C THR A 212 16.94 2.11 2.66
N LYS A 213 17.73 1.68 1.66
CA LYS A 213 17.66 0.30 1.15
C LYS A 213 17.99 -0.74 2.22
N GLU A 214 18.89 -0.42 3.14
CA GLU A 214 19.25 -1.28 4.28
C GLU A 214 18.05 -1.44 5.23
N ASP A 215 17.29 -0.36 5.45
CA ASP A 215 16.04 -0.42 6.22
C ASP A 215 14.99 -1.32 5.56
N LEU A 216 14.81 -1.20 4.24
CA LEU A 216 13.93 -2.09 3.48
C LEU A 216 14.35 -3.55 3.64
N VAL A 217 15.65 -3.84 3.48
CA VAL A 217 16.19 -5.21 3.67
C VAL A 217 15.89 -5.74 5.07
N ARG A 218 16.05 -4.91 6.11
CA ARG A 218 15.70 -5.31 7.48
C ARG A 218 14.24 -5.70 7.60
N ALA A 219 13.33 -4.90 7.05
CA ALA A 219 11.90 -5.19 7.07
C ALA A 219 11.55 -6.49 6.33
N LEU A 220 12.15 -6.72 5.15
CA LEU A 220 11.93 -7.93 4.35
C LEU A 220 12.49 -9.20 5.03
N ASN A 221 13.63 -9.07 5.71
CA ASN A 221 14.20 -10.17 6.49
C ASN A 221 13.31 -10.51 7.70
N GLU A 222 12.75 -9.51 8.38
CA GLU A 222 11.81 -9.76 9.47
C GLU A 222 10.56 -10.49 8.97
N PHE A 223 10.00 -10.05 7.83
CA PHE A 223 8.89 -10.74 7.18
C PHE A 223 9.22 -12.21 6.84
N THR A 224 10.43 -12.47 6.33
CA THR A 224 10.88 -13.84 6.01
C THR A 224 10.91 -14.75 7.23
N ASN A 225 11.25 -14.21 8.40
CA ASN A 225 11.39 -14.97 9.63
C ASN A 225 10.07 -15.20 10.37
N ARG A 226 8.96 -14.61 9.93
CA ARG A 226 7.65 -14.80 10.55
C ARG A 226 6.95 -16.05 10.00
N ASP A 227 6.44 -16.85 10.92
CA ASP A 227 5.64 -18.04 10.62
C ASP A 227 4.15 -17.63 10.51
N ARG A 228 3.68 -17.43 9.27
CA ARG A 228 2.28 -17.01 8.99
C ARG A 228 1.33 -18.15 9.32
N ARG A 229 0.47 -17.94 10.32
CA ARG A 229 -0.61 -18.85 10.72
C ARG A 229 -1.94 -18.20 10.37
N PHE A 230 -2.55 -18.61 9.27
CA PHE A 230 -3.89 -18.15 8.86
C PHE A 230 -4.99 -18.82 9.70
N GLY A 231 -4.86 -18.79 11.03
CA GLY A 231 -5.75 -19.50 11.96
C GLY A 231 -5.54 -21.01 12.06
N GLY A 232 -4.50 -21.58 11.41
CA GLY A 232 -4.12 -22.99 11.49
C GLY A 232 -2.87 -23.25 12.34
N ASP A 233 -2.67 -24.51 12.71
CA ASP A 233 -1.49 -25.03 13.42
C ASP A 233 -0.19 -24.72 12.64
N THR A 234 0.92 -24.44 13.34
CA THR A 234 2.24 -24.32 12.69
C THR A 234 2.66 -25.61 12.00
N VAL A 235 3.59 -25.55 11.04
CA VAL A 235 4.22 -26.76 10.46
C VAL A 235 4.78 -27.68 11.55
N SER A 236 5.29 -27.11 12.65
CA SER A 236 5.74 -27.84 13.83
C SER A 236 4.59 -28.58 14.53
N GLN A 237 3.45 -27.93 14.72
CA GLN A 237 2.26 -28.52 15.35
C GLN A 237 1.57 -29.55 14.45
N ILE A 238 1.63 -29.38 13.12
CA ILE A 238 1.20 -30.38 12.14
C ILE A 238 2.09 -31.62 12.26
N ASN A 239 3.41 -31.45 12.30
CA ASN A 239 4.34 -32.57 12.46
C ASN A 239 4.15 -33.29 13.80
N GLU A 240 3.93 -32.58 14.90
CA GLU A 240 3.62 -33.18 16.21
C GLU A 240 2.29 -33.95 16.19
N ARG A 241 1.24 -33.40 15.56
CA ARG A 241 -0.05 -34.08 15.40
C ARG A 241 0.06 -35.34 14.52
N VAL A 242 0.81 -35.26 13.42
CA VAL A 242 1.03 -36.40 12.52
C VAL A 242 1.82 -37.50 13.23
N THR A 243 2.86 -37.13 14.00
CA THR A 243 3.64 -38.10 14.80
C THR A 243 2.77 -38.74 15.88
N SER A 244 1.98 -37.95 16.60
CA SER A 244 1.03 -38.42 17.62
C SER A 244 -0.03 -39.39 17.08
N ILE A 245 -0.55 -39.14 15.87
CA ILE A 245 -1.51 -40.04 15.20
C ILE A 245 -0.82 -41.33 14.73
N ALA A 246 0.41 -41.24 14.23
CA ALA A 246 1.19 -42.40 13.79
C ALA A 246 1.56 -43.32 14.96
N ASP A 247 1.92 -42.76 16.11
CA ASP A 247 2.26 -43.52 17.31
C ASP A 247 1.03 -44.22 17.91
N LYS A 248 -0.13 -43.55 17.93
CA LYS A 248 -1.39 -44.17 18.36
C LYS A 248 -1.83 -45.35 17.51
N ARG A 249 -1.49 -45.37 16.21
CA ARG A 249 -1.78 -46.48 15.29
C ARG A 249 -0.77 -47.64 15.39
N ARG A 250 0.40 -47.41 15.99
CA ARG A 250 1.41 -48.47 16.24
C ARG A 250 1.22 -49.16 17.58
N SER A 251 0.48 -48.52 18.50
CA SER A 251 0.13 -49.05 19.82
C SER A 251 -1.24 -49.76 19.88
N SER A 252 -1.93 -49.90 18.74
CA SER A 252 -3.23 -50.58 18.58
C SER A 252 -3.10 -51.76 17.63
#